data_AF-A0A1B8ER38-F1
#
_entry.id   AF-A0A1B8ER38-F1
#
_cell.length_a   1.000
_cell.length_b   1.000
_cell.length_c   1.000
_cell.angle_alpha   90.00
_cell.angle_beta   90.00
_cell.angle_gamma   90.00
#
_symmetry.space_group_name_H-M   'P 1'
#
loop_
_entity.id
_entity.type
_entity.pdbx_description
1 polymer ?
#
loop_
_entity_poly.entity_id
_entity_poly.type
_entity_poly.pdbx_seq_one_letter_code
_entity_poly.pdbx_strand_id
1 'polypeptide(L)'
;MKADIEKLYTLPSRVQFAGWTEEDTKSYVGPTLSVVSKMAENVRPKLDSTYTICESGTAGPTGGTTKNRTPGYVALAVSTPEGTFTREVDTGSADRAENMVNFAAEALKLLIDVIKGEWDVKKSGREGEAVNWNL
;
A
#
# COMPACT_ATOMS: atom_id res chain seq x y z
N MET A 1 6.05 -8.84 -24.87
CA MET A 1 5.01 -7.91 -24.37
C MET A 1 5.74 -6.80 -23.63
N LYS A 2 5.57 -5.52 -23.99
CA LYS A 2 6.15 -4.41 -23.22
C LYS A 2 5.38 -4.30 -21.90
N ALA A 3 6.06 -4.07 -20.79
CA ALA A 3 5.37 -3.80 -19.53
C ALA A 3 4.74 -2.41 -19.62
N ASP A 4 3.45 -2.31 -19.28
CA ASP A 4 2.84 -1.01 -19.03
C ASP A 4 3.41 -0.47 -17.71
N ILE A 5 4.23 0.56 -17.85
CA ILE A 5 4.96 1.20 -16.75
C ILE A 5 4.05 2.06 -15.87
N GLU A 6 2.82 2.30 -16.30
CA GLU A 6 1.84 3.12 -15.57
C GLU A 6 1.11 2.34 -14.46
N LYS A 7 1.06 1.00 -14.53
CA LYS A 7 0.25 0.18 -13.60
C LYS A 7 0.96 -1.12 -13.21
N LEU A 8 1.12 -1.35 -11.90
CA LEU A 8 1.68 -2.58 -11.33
C LEU A 8 0.67 -3.74 -11.25
N TYR A 9 -0.18 -3.85 -12.26
CA TYR A 9 -1.25 -4.85 -12.30
C TYR A 9 -0.80 -6.19 -12.89
N THR A 10 0.17 -6.15 -13.81
CA THR A 10 0.63 -7.33 -14.54
C THR A 10 1.92 -7.89 -13.94
N LEU A 11 2.15 -9.20 -14.05
CA LEU A 11 3.40 -9.81 -13.58
C LEU A 11 4.65 -9.12 -14.18
N PRO A 12 4.73 -8.84 -15.50
CA PRO A 12 5.87 -8.11 -16.07
C PRO A 12 6.12 -6.75 -15.41
N SER A 13 5.07 -5.95 -15.18
CA SER A 13 5.20 -4.64 -14.52
C SER A 13 5.73 -4.76 -13.08
N ARG A 14 5.26 -5.75 -12.33
CA ARG A 14 5.70 -6.01 -10.95
C ARG A 14 7.17 -6.44 -10.90
N VAL A 15 7.58 -7.34 -11.79
CA VAL A 15 8.98 -7.81 -11.85
C VAL A 15 9.93 -6.65 -12.18
N GLN A 16 9.56 -5.82 -13.15
CA GLN A 16 10.41 -4.73 -13.59
C GLN A 16 10.50 -3.59 -12.55
N PHE A 17 9.37 -3.17 -11.97
CA PHE A 17 9.31 -1.96 -11.15
C PHE A 17 9.14 -2.22 -9.66
N ALA A 18 8.46 -3.28 -9.25
CA ALA A 18 8.08 -3.49 -7.86
C ALA A 18 9.00 -4.47 -7.08
N GLY A 19 10.11 -4.90 -7.69
CA GLY A 19 11.04 -5.86 -7.06
C GLY A 19 10.44 -7.25 -6.88
N TRP A 20 9.44 -7.58 -7.71
CA TRP A 20 8.71 -8.84 -7.63
C TRP A 20 9.54 -10.00 -8.16
N THR A 21 9.58 -11.08 -7.40
CA THR A 21 10.37 -12.29 -7.70
C THR A 21 9.48 -13.47 -8.06
N GLU A 22 10.10 -14.57 -8.50
CA GLU A 22 9.39 -15.83 -8.68
C GLU A 22 8.83 -16.38 -7.36
N GLU A 23 9.56 -16.18 -6.26
CA GLU A 23 9.13 -16.64 -4.93
C GLU A 23 7.90 -15.85 -4.45
N ASP A 24 7.84 -14.54 -4.71
CA ASP A 24 6.64 -13.76 -4.43
C ASP A 24 5.44 -14.30 -5.21
N THR A 25 5.65 -14.76 -6.45
CA THR A 25 4.59 -15.33 -7.27
C THR A 25 4.07 -16.66 -6.70
N LYS A 26 4.97 -17.52 -6.21
CA LYS A 26 4.62 -18.82 -5.61
C LYS A 26 3.92 -18.66 -4.25
N SER A 27 4.35 -17.68 -3.46
CA SER A 27 3.86 -17.43 -2.09
C SER A 27 2.75 -16.39 -2.00
N TYR A 28 2.28 -15.84 -3.13
CA TYR A 28 1.27 -14.78 -3.14
C TYR A 28 -0.10 -15.27 -2.65
N VAL A 29 -0.46 -14.88 -1.43
CA VAL A 29 -1.76 -15.21 -0.81
C VAL A 29 -2.78 -14.09 -0.87
N GLY A 30 -2.48 -13.00 -1.59
CA GLY A 30 -3.34 -11.82 -1.69
C GLY A 30 -2.68 -10.57 -1.12
N PRO A 31 -3.47 -9.49 -0.96
CA PRO A 31 -2.93 -8.25 -0.44
C PRO A 31 -2.49 -8.38 1.01
N THR A 32 -1.32 -7.84 1.36
CA THR A 32 -0.78 -7.82 2.73
C THR A 32 0.09 -6.58 2.89
N LEU A 33 0.34 -6.16 4.13
CA LEU A 33 1.28 -5.07 4.41
C LEU A 33 2.68 -5.33 3.84
N SER A 34 3.17 -6.57 3.95
CA SER A 34 4.49 -6.95 3.40
C SER A 34 4.57 -6.79 1.89
N VAL A 35 3.50 -7.14 1.16
CA VAL A 35 3.43 -6.98 -0.29
C VAL A 35 3.49 -5.50 -0.67
N VAL A 36 2.66 -4.66 -0.06
CA VAL A 36 2.61 -3.23 -0.43
C VAL A 36 3.86 -2.46 0.01
N SER A 37 4.45 -2.80 1.16
CA SER A 37 5.74 -2.23 1.58
C SER A 37 6.84 -2.54 0.58
N LYS A 38 7.01 -3.83 0.22
CA LYS A 38 8.02 -4.26 -0.73
C LYS A 38 7.87 -3.55 -2.08
N MET A 39 6.64 -3.46 -2.59
CA MET A 39 6.37 -2.76 -3.84
C MET A 39 6.70 -1.27 -3.75
N ALA A 40 6.24 -0.58 -2.69
CA ALA A 40 6.50 0.85 -2.51
C ALA A 40 7.99 1.16 -2.38
N GLU A 41 8.72 0.38 -1.59
CA GLU A 41 10.16 0.54 -1.35
C GLU A 41 10.99 0.32 -2.62
N ASN A 42 10.59 -0.63 -3.47
CA ASN A 42 11.29 -0.90 -4.72
C ASN A 42 10.99 0.13 -5.81
N VAL A 43 9.78 0.70 -5.81
CA VAL A 43 9.36 1.69 -6.80
C VAL A 43 9.95 3.07 -6.49
N ARG A 44 10.01 3.46 -5.22
CA ARG A 44 10.49 4.78 -4.78
C ARG A 44 11.82 5.22 -5.42
N PRO A 45 12.92 4.45 -5.31
CA PRO A 45 14.19 4.83 -5.91
C PRO A 45 14.21 4.73 -7.45
N LYS A 46 13.30 3.94 -8.06
CA LYS A 46 13.24 3.80 -9.53
C LYS A 46 12.58 5.01 -10.20
N LEU A 47 11.70 5.68 -9.48
CA LEU A 47 11.00 6.89 -9.95
C LEU A 47 11.55 8.18 -9.34
N ASP A 48 12.60 8.09 -8.51
CA ASP A 48 13.19 9.22 -7.78
C ASP A 48 12.14 10.05 -7.02
N SER A 49 11.14 9.37 -6.45
CA SER A 49 10.05 10.03 -5.74
C SER A 49 10.36 10.20 -4.26
N THR A 50 9.95 11.33 -3.66
CA THR A 50 9.99 11.50 -2.20
C THR A 50 8.99 10.58 -1.50
N TYR A 51 7.77 10.46 -2.04
CA TYR A 51 6.72 9.60 -1.50
C TYR A 51 6.25 8.61 -2.57
N THR A 52 6.19 7.33 -2.23
CA THR A 52 5.53 6.31 -3.06
C THR A 52 4.38 5.69 -2.28
N ILE A 53 3.17 5.80 -2.83
CA ILE A 53 1.98 5.15 -2.29
C ILE A 53 1.81 3.80 -3.00
N CYS A 54 1.54 2.74 -2.23
CA CYS A 54 1.15 1.45 -2.77
C CYS A 54 -0.14 0.97 -2.10
N GLU A 55 -1.06 0.50 -2.92
CA GLU A 55 -2.33 -0.06 -2.51
C GLU A 55 -2.48 -1.45 -3.12
N SER A 56 -2.94 -2.40 -2.32
CA SER A 56 -3.40 -3.70 -2.81
C SER A 56 -4.62 -4.09 -2.00
N GLY A 57 -5.74 -4.37 -2.67
CA GLY A 57 -7.01 -4.65 -2.00
C GLY A 57 -7.87 -5.67 -2.74
N THR A 58 -8.81 -6.24 -2.00
CA THR A 58 -9.84 -7.12 -2.55
C THR A 58 -11.11 -6.30 -2.75
N ALA A 59 -11.29 -5.73 -3.94
CA ALA A 59 -12.41 -4.82 -4.22
C ALA A 59 -13.78 -5.54 -4.33
N GLY A 60 -13.81 -6.85 -4.56
CA GLY A 60 -15.06 -7.60 -4.74
C GLY A 60 -15.56 -7.67 -6.20
N PRO A 61 -16.81 -8.13 -6.42
CA PRO A 61 -17.79 -8.51 -5.39
C PRO A 61 -17.47 -9.87 -4.74
N THR A 62 -16.66 -10.70 -5.40
CA THR A 62 -16.22 -11.99 -4.87
C THR A 62 -14.91 -11.86 -4.11
N GLY A 63 -14.70 -12.75 -3.14
CA GLY A 63 -13.51 -12.82 -2.32
C GLY A 63 -13.04 -14.26 -2.08
N GLY A 64 -12.07 -14.39 -1.17
CA GLY A 64 -11.61 -15.66 -0.63
C GLY A 64 -12.02 -15.83 0.83
N THR A 65 -11.43 -16.82 1.49
CA THR A 65 -11.80 -17.21 2.87
C THR A 65 -10.99 -16.50 3.95
N THR A 66 -9.92 -15.79 3.60
CA THR A 66 -9.06 -15.07 4.54
C THR A 66 -9.49 -13.60 4.67
N LYS A 67 -9.15 -12.95 5.80
CA LYS A 67 -9.45 -11.51 6.04
C LYS A 67 -9.05 -10.65 4.85
N ASN A 68 -7.81 -10.77 4.40
CA ASN A 68 -7.26 -10.00 3.30
C ASN A 68 -7.86 -10.28 1.91
N ARG A 69 -8.71 -11.31 1.82
CA ARG A 69 -9.47 -11.69 0.63
C ARG A 69 -10.96 -11.39 0.78
N THR A 70 -11.37 -10.70 1.85
CA THR A 70 -12.75 -10.24 2.01
C THR A 70 -12.97 -8.98 1.16
N PRO A 71 -14.08 -8.87 0.40
CA PRO A 71 -14.43 -7.63 -0.30
C PRO A 71 -14.38 -6.43 0.65
N GLY A 72 -13.68 -5.37 0.23
CA GLY A 72 -13.49 -4.17 1.02
C GLY A 72 -12.21 -4.13 1.86
N TYR A 73 -11.43 -5.22 1.92
CA TYR A 73 -10.11 -5.17 2.54
C TYR A 73 -9.09 -4.50 1.62
N VAL A 74 -8.25 -3.63 2.19
CA VAL A 74 -7.07 -3.05 1.54
C VAL A 74 -5.87 -2.97 2.47
N ALA A 75 -4.71 -3.33 1.94
CA ALA A 75 -3.40 -3.04 2.53
C ALA A 75 -2.78 -1.83 1.81
N LEU A 76 -2.20 -0.91 2.59
CA LEU A 76 -1.64 0.35 2.15
C LEU A 76 -0.21 0.51 2.64
N ALA A 77 0.64 1.13 1.81
CA ALA A 77 1.96 1.59 2.18
C ALA A 77 2.27 2.98 1.62
N VAL A 78 3.03 3.78 2.38
CA VAL A 78 3.68 5.01 1.94
C VAL A 78 5.17 4.87 2.25
N SER A 79 6.00 4.73 1.22
CA SER A 79 7.46 4.69 1.35
C SER A 79 8.04 6.09 1.18
N THR A 80 8.98 6.44 2.06
CA THR A 80 9.66 7.74 2.17
C THR A 80 11.17 7.53 2.38
N PRO A 81 12.01 8.58 2.30
CA PRO A 81 13.40 8.49 2.75
C PRO A 81 13.55 8.06 4.22
N GLU A 82 12.58 8.38 5.07
CA GLU A 82 12.62 8.16 6.52
C GLU A 82 12.09 6.78 6.94
N GLY A 83 11.37 6.09 6.06
CA GLY A 83 10.82 4.77 6.31
C GLY A 83 9.56 4.46 5.48
N THR A 84 8.96 3.30 5.78
CA THR A 84 7.72 2.85 5.14
C THR A 84 6.61 2.75 6.17
N PHE A 85 5.52 3.46 5.94
CA PHE A 85 4.35 3.52 6.80
C PHE A 85 3.22 2.70 6.21
N THR A 86 2.49 1.95 7.01
CA THR A 86 1.47 1.01 6.52
C THR A 86 0.14 1.12 7.24
N ARG A 87 -0.93 0.69 6.57
CA ARG A 87 -2.29 0.63 7.13
C ARG A 87 -3.08 -0.51 6.49
N GLU A 88 -3.89 -1.20 7.29
CA GLU A 88 -4.97 -2.04 6.79
C GLU A 88 -6.30 -1.33 7.02
N VAL A 89 -7.21 -1.40 6.04
CA VAL A 89 -8.58 -0.89 6.18
C VAL A 89 -9.56 -1.92 5.64
N ASP A 90 -10.68 -2.08 6.34
CA ASP A 90 -11.85 -2.80 5.88
C ASP A 90 -12.96 -1.77 5.61
N THR A 91 -13.38 -1.58 4.36
CA THR A 91 -14.37 -0.55 3.98
C THR A 91 -15.81 -0.91 4.36
N GLY A 92 -16.07 -2.21 4.59
CA GLY A 92 -17.42 -2.73 4.83
C GLY A 92 -18.31 -2.79 3.59
N SER A 93 -17.82 -2.41 2.41
CA SER A 93 -18.58 -2.50 1.16
C SER A 93 -18.20 -3.75 0.36
N ALA A 94 -19.20 -4.37 -0.28
CA ALA A 94 -19.00 -5.41 -1.28
C ALA A 94 -19.04 -4.87 -2.72
N ASP A 95 -19.36 -3.58 -2.91
CA ASP A 95 -19.39 -2.96 -4.22
C ASP A 95 -17.97 -2.65 -4.72
N ARG A 96 -17.66 -3.13 -5.91
CA ARG A 96 -16.32 -3.02 -6.48
C ARG A 96 -15.93 -1.57 -6.80
N ALA A 97 -16.84 -0.79 -7.38
CA ALA A 97 -16.54 0.57 -7.79
C ALA A 97 -16.36 1.48 -6.57
N GLU A 98 -17.24 1.33 -5.58
CA GLU A 98 -17.15 2.00 -4.29
C GLU A 98 -15.84 1.66 -3.57
N ASN A 99 -15.46 0.39 -3.53
CA ASN A 99 -14.21 -0.04 -2.92
C ASN A 99 -12.98 0.58 -3.59
N MET A 100 -12.92 0.62 -4.92
CA MET A 100 -11.80 1.26 -5.62
C MET A 100 -11.65 2.75 -5.25
N VAL A 101 -12.76 3.47 -5.07
CA VAL A 101 -12.74 4.87 -4.64
C VAL A 101 -12.31 4.98 -3.17
N ASN A 102 -12.87 4.13 -2.30
CA ASN A 102 -12.54 4.12 -0.88
C ASN A 102 -11.07 3.78 -0.63
N PHE A 103 -10.51 2.81 -1.36
CA PHE A 103 -9.11 2.42 -1.19
C PHE A 103 -8.17 3.57 -1.57
N ALA A 104 -8.44 4.25 -2.70
CA ALA A 104 -7.70 5.43 -3.11
C ALA A 104 -7.80 6.55 -2.07
N ALA A 105 -8.99 6.78 -1.51
CA ALA A 105 -9.20 7.78 -0.46
C ALA A 105 -8.39 7.45 0.82
N GLU A 106 -8.38 6.18 1.25
CA GLU A 106 -7.60 5.74 2.42
C GLU A 106 -6.09 5.81 2.18
N ALA A 107 -5.63 5.53 0.96
CA ALA A 107 -4.24 5.68 0.57
C ALA A 107 -3.77 7.14 0.65
N LEU A 108 -4.61 8.08 0.19
CA LEU A 108 -4.34 9.51 0.30
C LEU A 108 -4.40 10.02 1.75
N LYS A 109 -5.32 9.51 2.58
CA LYS A 109 -5.35 9.82 4.02
C LYS A 109 -4.05 9.39 4.70
N LEU A 110 -3.57 8.17 4.42
CA LEU A 110 -2.29 7.70 4.95
C LEU A 110 -1.12 8.59 4.50
N LEU A 111 -1.09 9.04 3.24
CA LEU A 111 -0.08 9.98 2.78
C LEU A 111 -0.14 11.31 3.55
N ILE A 112 -1.33 11.87 3.76
CA ILE A 112 -1.52 13.12 4.52
C ILE A 112 -1.00 12.95 5.94
N ASP A 113 -1.32 11.84 6.60
CA ASP A 113 -0.86 11.53 7.95
C ASP A 113 0.67 11.47 8.03
N VAL A 114 1.31 10.83 7.03
CA VAL A 114 2.78 10.77 6.91
C VAL A 114 3.40 12.15 6.70
N ILE A 115 2.84 12.96 5.79
CA ILE A 115 3.36 14.32 5.51
C ILE A 115 3.25 15.22 6.74
N LYS A 116 2.16 15.10 7.50
CA LYS A 116 1.97 15.89 8.72
C LYS A 116 2.78 15.38 9.91
N GLY A 117 3.41 14.22 9.81
CA GLY A 117 3.99 13.53 10.95
C GLY A 117 2.94 13.05 11.96
N GLU A 118 1.66 13.06 11.59
CA GLU A 118 0.51 12.56 12.37
C GLU A 118 0.37 11.05 12.16
N TRP A 119 1.46 10.31 12.33
CA TRP A 119 1.42 8.85 12.29
C TRP A 119 1.13 8.36 13.71
N ASP A 120 -0.04 7.75 13.90
CA ASP A 120 -0.73 7.55 15.19
C ASP A 120 0.21 7.20 16.36
N VAL A 121 0.59 8.20 17.14
CA VAL A 121 1.56 8.14 18.25
C VAL A 121 1.07 7.31 19.44
N LYS A 122 -0.26 7.14 19.60
CA LYS A 122 -0.85 6.38 20.72
C LYS A 122 -1.18 4.94 20.37
N LYS A 123 -1.46 4.63 19.09
CA LYS A 123 -1.43 3.24 18.59
C LYS A 123 -0.02 2.76 18.22
N SER A 124 0.94 3.67 18.03
CA SER A 124 2.36 3.37 17.78
C SER A 124 3.25 3.41 19.03
N GLY A 125 2.73 3.85 20.18
CA GLY A 125 3.41 3.80 21.49
C GLY A 125 4.44 4.89 21.80
N ARG A 126 4.43 6.03 21.09
CA ARG A 126 5.45 7.11 21.19
C ARG A 126 4.95 8.40 21.87
N GLU A 127 4.05 8.28 22.86
CA GLU A 127 3.50 9.44 23.59
C GLU A 127 4.60 10.34 24.17
N GLY A 128 4.60 11.63 23.80
CA GLY A 128 5.44 12.65 24.44
C GLY A 128 6.80 12.96 23.79
N GLU A 129 7.12 12.38 22.64
CA GLU A 129 8.34 12.72 21.89
C GLU A 129 8.07 13.82 20.84
N ALA A 130 8.86 14.90 20.86
CA ALA A 130 8.80 15.94 19.84
C ALA A 130 9.40 15.43 18.52
N VAL A 131 8.58 15.36 17.47
CA VAL A 131 9.04 15.09 16.10
C VAL A 131 9.34 16.43 15.41
N ASN A 132 10.61 16.68 15.15
CA ASN A 132 11.10 17.91 14.56
C ASN A 132 11.22 17.73 13.04
N TRP A 133 10.38 18.41 12.26
CA TRP A 133 10.45 18.42 10.79
C TRP A 133 10.66 19.86 10.32
N ASN A 134 11.92 20.27 10.20
CA ASN A 134 12.23 21.43 9.38
C ASN A 134 12.21 20.98 7.92
N LEU A 135 11.27 21.56 7.16
CA LEU A 135 11.28 21.57 5.70
C LEU A 135 12.57 22.20 5.16
#